data_AF-D9SMA0-F1
#
_entry.id   AF-D9SMA0-F1
#
_cell.length_a   1.000
_cell.length_b   1.000
_cell.length_c   1.000
_cell.angle_alpha   90.00
_cell.angle_beta   90.00
_cell.angle_gamma   90.00
#
_symmetry.space_group_name_H-M   'P 1'
#
loop_
_entity.id
_entity.type
_entity.pdbx_description
1 polymer ?
#
loop_
_entity_poly.entity_id
_entity_poly.type
_entity_poly.pdbx_seq_one_letter_code
_entity_poly.pdbx_strand_id
1 'polypeptide(L)'
;MDFFSYVENLDSIELEEEININYSLDCKSHEDPYALGIKGAKEYVAATLLTSYLDEYDIDKTLPLQKIRYMLFHREIDVIQFQNILKTFIETTKAIPYEQWESVLNYIKENVNWVKRHPCSRLN
;
A
#
# COMPACT_ATOMS: atom_id res chain seq x y z
N MET A 1 17.85 -4.35 5.26
CA MET A 1 17.11 -5.30 4.39
C MET A 1 16.50 -4.48 3.26
N ASP A 2 16.37 -5.01 2.04
CA ASP A 2 15.68 -4.26 0.98
C ASP A 2 14.16 -4.42 1.03
N PHE A 3 13.42 -3.60 0.31
CA PHE A 3 11.96 -3.56 0.42
C PHE A 3 11.29 -4.87 -0.04
N PHE A 4 11.82 -5.50 -1.09
CA PHE A 4 11.27 -6.76 -1.57
C PHE A 4 11.49 -7.89 -0.55
N SER A 5 12.72 -8.01 -0.03
CA SER A 5 13.07 -9.00 0.99
C SER A 5 12.30 -8.78 2.29
N TYR A 6 12.04 -7.51 2.66
CA TYR A 6 11.17 -7.19 3.79
C TYR A 6 9.77 -7.80 3.61
N VAL A 7 9.15 -7.58 2.45
CA VAL A 7 7.81 -8.12 2.16
C VAL A 7 7.80 -9.64 2.03
N GLU A 8 8.82 -10.23 1.39
CA GLU A 8 8.91 -11.68 1.23
C GLU A 8 9.14 -12.42 2.55
N ASN A 9 9.83 -11.79 3.50
CA ASN A 9 10.08 -12.36 4.82
C ASN A 9 8.88 -12.29 5.77
N LEU A 10 7.86 -11.47 5.46
CA LEU A 10 6.59 -11.50 6.18
C LEU A 10 5.83 -12.75 5.77
N ASP A 11 5.38 -13.53 6.75
CA ASP A 11 4.48 -14.63 6.43
C ASP A 11 3.13 -14.10 5.89
N SER A 12 2.38 -14.93 5.17
CA SER A 12 1.12 -14.47 4.55
C SER A 12 0.07 -14.01 5.57
N ILE A 13 0.12 -14.50 6.82
CA ILE A 13 -0.81 -14.15 7.90
C ILE A 13 -0.39 -12.82 8.50
N GLU A 14 0.89 -12.67 8.86
CA GLU A 14 1.49 -11.42 9.33
C GLU A 14 1.25 -10.28 8.34
N LEU A 15 1.43 -10.56 7.04
CA LEU A 15 1.17 -9.60 5.98
C LEU A 15 -0.33 -9.23 5.87
N GLU A 16 -1.26 -10.16 6.14
CA GLU A 16 -2.69 -9.86 6.19
C GLU A 16 -3.06 -9.05 7.45
N GLU A 17 -2.50 -9.38 8.60
CA GLU A 17 -2.72 -8.67 9.87
C GLU A 17 -2.20 -7.23 9.81
N GLU A 18 -1.00 -7.01 9.28
CA GLU A 18 -0.40 -5.68 9.09
C GLU A 18 -1.30 -4.79 8.22
N ILE A 19 -1.85 -5.35 7.13
CA ILE A 19 -2.76 -4.64 6.26
C ILE A 19 -4.09 -4.36 6.95
N ASN A 20 -4.65 -5.31 7.70
CA ASN A 20 -5.90 -5.10 8.45
C ASN A 20 -5.77 -3.99 9.50
N ILE A 21 -4.62 -3.90 10.19
CA ILE A 21 -4.33 -2.84 11.16
C ILE A 21 -4.30 -1.48 10.47
N ASN A 22 -3.48 -1.35 9.43
CA ASN A 22 -3.34 -0.10 8.67
C ASN A 22 -4.65 0.34 8.01
N TYR A 23 -5.37 -0.62 7.42
CA TYR A 23 -6.70 -0.38 6.86
C TYR A 23 -7.67 0.12 7.93
N SER A 24 -7.69 -0.49 9.11
CA SER A 24 -8.53 -0.03 10.22
C SER A 24 -8.16 1.37 10.70
N LEU A 25 -6.88 1.73 10.70
CA LEU A 25 -6.42 3.08 11.04
C LEU A 25 -6.89 4.10 10.01
N ASP A 26 -6.78 3.78 8.72
CA ASP A 26 -7.28 4.63 7.64
C ASP A 26 -8.82 4.75 7.67
N CYS A 27 -9.53 3.69 8.11
CA CYS A 27 -10.99 3.70 8.30
C CYS A 27 -11.46 4.56 9.48
N LYS A 28 -10.73 4.57 10.61
CA LYS A 28 -11.21 5.13 11.89
C LYS A 28 -11.63 6.59 11.85
N SER A 29 -11.23 7.33 10.81
CA SER A 29 -11.59 8.73 10.65
C SER A 29 -12.94 8.94 9.94
N HIS A 30 -13.58 7.91 9.34
CA HIS A 30 -14.77 8.06 8.48
C HIS A 30 -15.77 6.86 8.57
N GLU A 31 -17.04 7.11 8.28
CA GLU A 31 -18.17 6.19 8.55
C GLU A 31 -18.25 4.95 7.64
N ASP A 32 -17.58 4.90 6.48
CA ASP A 32 -17.51 3.67 5.69
C ASP A 32 -16.34 3.71 4.67
N PRO A 33 -15.45 2.70 4.64
CA PRO A 33 -14.36 2.68 3.67
C PRO A 33 -14.83 2.28 2.27
N TYR A 34 -14.45 3.09 1.28
CA TYR A 34 -14.81 2.85 -0.11
C TYR A 34 -14.05 1.68 -0.75
N ALA A 35 -14.76 1.00 -1.64
CA ALA A 35 -14.26 0.02 -2.60
C ALA A 35 -13.22 0.60 -3.58
N LEU A 36 -11.97 0.12 -3.56
CA LEU A 36 -10.92 0.46 -4.54
C LEU A 36 -10.90 -0.49 -5.76
N GLY A 37 -11.68 -1.57 -5.69
CA GLY A 37 -11.58 -2.72 -6.59
C GLY A 37 -10.23 -3.45 -6.47
N ILE A 38 -10.12 -4.61 -7.12
CA ILE A 38 -8.93 -5.48 -6.99
C ILE A 38 -7.64 -4.78 -7.42
N LYS A 39 -7.68 -3.96 -8.47
CA LYS A 39 -6.49 -3.25 -8.97
C LYS A 39 -6.01 -2.21 -7.95
N GLY A 40 -6.91 -1.35 -7.47
CA GLY A 40 -6.58 -0.32 -6.48
C GLY A 40 -6.19 -0.91 -5.13
N ALA A 41 -6.82 -2.03 -4.72
CA ALA A 41 -6.47 -2.73 -3.50
C ALA A 41 -5.02 -3.21 -3.47
N LYS A 42 -4.50 -3.77 -4.58
CA LYS A 42 -3.11 -4.21 -4.67
C LYS A 42 -2.11 -3.05 -4.55
N GLU A 43 -2.42 -1.94 -5.19
CA GLU A 43 -1.61 -0.71 -5.13
C GLU A 43 -1.62 -0.11 -3.72
N TYR A 44 -2.79 -0.09 -3.07
CA TYR A 44 -2.94 0.33 -1.67
C TYR A 44 -2.15 -0.58 -0.71
N VAL A 45 -2.22 -1.90 -0.88
CA VAL A 45 -1.47 -2.88 -0.07
C VAL A 45 0.04 -2.65 -0.21
N ALA A 46 0.54 -2.52 -1.44
CA ALA A 46 1.95 -2.24 -1.69
C ALA A 46 2.39 -0.92 -1.03
N ALA A 47 1.57 0.13 -1.11
CA ALA A 47 1.89 1.43 -0.53
C ALA A 47 1.86 1.40 1.01
N THR A 48 0.99 0.56 1.57
CA THR A 48 0.92 0.32 3.01
C THR A 48 2.19 -0.36 3.50
N LEU A 49 2.62 -1.44 2.85
CA LEU A 49 3.87 -2.13 3.17
C LEU A 49 5.09 -1.21 3.00
N LEU A 50 5.10 -0.36 1.96
CA LEU A 50 6.15 0.64 1.80
C LEU A 50 6.15 1.64 2.96
N THR A 51 4.98 2.04 3.46
CA THR A 51 4.88 2.92 4.63
C THR A 51 5.50 2.25 5.86
N SER A 52 5.13 1.00 6.15
CA SER A 52 5.64 0.25 7.31
C SER A 52 7.15 0.01 7.20
N TYR A 53 7.65 -0.34 6.01
CA TYR A 53 9.08 -0.46 5.75
C TYR A 53 9.81 0.86 6.02
N LEU A 54 9.35 1.99 5.47
CA LEU A 54 10.01 3.27 5.69
C LEU A 54 9.97 3.72 7.16
N ASP A 55 8.91 3.37 7.89
CA ASP A 55 8.78 3.63 9.32
C ASP A 55 9.75 2.79 10.16
N GLU A 56 9.87 1.49 9.90
CA GLU A 56 10.80 0.58 10.59
C GLU A 56 12.26 1.05 10.49
N TYR A 57 12.63 1.65 9.36
CA TYR A 57 13.98 2.16 9.10
C TYR A 57 14.13 3.67 9.36
N ASP A 58 13.17 4.30 10.03
CA ASP A 58 13.19 5.73 10.43
C ASP A 58 13.51 6.69 9.26
N ILE A 59 12.88 6.45 8.10
CA ILE A 59 13.06 7.24 6.90
C ILE A 59 11.98 8.34 6.85
N ASP A 60 12.41 9.61 6.78
CA ASP A 60 11.56 10.83 6.74
C ASP A 60 10.78 10.99 5.42
N LYS A 61 9.96 9.99 5.11
CA LYS A 61 9.15 9.83 3.89
C LYS A 61 7.80 9.15 4.20
N THR A 62 7.65 8.58 5.40
CA THR A 62 6.43 7.94 5.90
C THR A 62 5.21 8.89 5.89
N LEU A 63 5.35 10.10 6.44
CA LEU A 63 4.25 11.07 6.53
C LEU A 63 3.67 11.48 5.15
N PRO A 64 4.48 11.87 4.15
CA PRO A 64 3.96 12.09 2.80
C PRO A 64 3.24 10.86 2.21
N LEU A 65 3.77 9.65 2.39
CA LEU A 65 3.18 8.44 1.83
C LEU A 65 1.84 8.07 2.51
N GLN A 66 1.75 8.23 3.83
CA GLN A 66 0.49 8.12 4.57
C GLN A 66 -0.57 9.07 4.02
N LYS A 67 -0.20 10.33 3.73
CA LYS A 67 -1.12 11.29 3.09
C LYS A 67 -1.58 10.83 1.71
N ILE A 68 -0.67 10.34 0.86
CA ILE A 68 -1.03 9.86 -0.49
C ILE A 68 -2.01 8.67 -0.41
N ARG A 69 -1.75 7.71 0.48
CA ARG A 69 -2.65 6.58 0.77
C ARG A 69 -4.01 7.06 1.26
N TYR A 70 -4.01 8.00 2.20
CA TYR A 70 -5.20 8.60 2.75
C TYR A 70 -6.06 9.24 1.64
N MET A 71 -5.45 10.00 0.72
CA MET A 71 -6.17 10.65 -0.39
C MET A 71 -6.88 9.63 -1.30
N LEU A 72 -6.24 8.50 -1.61
CA LEU A 72 -6.86 7.41 -2.39
C LEU A 72 -8.05 6.82 -1.64
N PHE A 73 -7.86 6.54 -0.36
CA PHE A 73 -8.87 5.94 0.50
C PHE A 73 -10.14 6.80 0.60
N HIS A 74 -9.96 8.12 0.67
CA HIS A 74 -11.04 9.09 0.84
C HIS A 74 -11.58 9.65 -0.49
N ARG A 75 -11.18 9.07 -1.64
CA ARG A 75 -11.60 9.51 -2.99
C ARG A 75 -11.25 10.96 -3.31
N GLU A 76 -10.25 11.53 -2.65
CA GLU A 76 -9.68 12.81 -3.08
C GLU A 76 -8.95 12.64 -4.42
N ILE A 77 -8.49 11.43 -4.70
CA ILE A 77 -7.88 11.00 -5.95
C ILE A 77 -8.42 9.62 -6.37
N ASP A 78 -8.48 9.38 -7.68
CA ASP A 78 -8.76 8.06 -8.23
C ASP A 78 -7.49 7.16 -8.26
N VAL A 79 -7.66 5.89 -8.63
CA VAL A 79 -6.56 4.91 -8.70
C VAL A 79 -5.48 5.32 -9.70
N ILE A 80 -5.84 5.96 -10.83
CA ILE A 80 -4.88 6.38 -11.85
C ILE A 80 -4.05 7.56 -11.33
N GLN A 81 -4.71 8.54 -10.70
CA GLN A 81 -4.06 9.67 -10.05
C GLN A 81 -3.13 9.19 -8.93
N PHE A 82 -3.57 8.24 -8.10
CA PHE A 82 -2.74 7.62 -7.08
C PHE A 82 -1.49 6.95 -7.66
N GLN A 83 -1.64 6.13 -8.71
CA GLN A 83 -0.51 5.48 -9.38
C GLN A 83 0.52 6.50 -9.87
N ASN A 84 0.05 7.61 -10.47
CA ASN A 84 0.93 8.67 -10.96
C ASN A 84 1.64 9.43 -9.83
N ILE A 85 0.94 9.76 -8.75
CA ILE A 85 1.51 10.44 -7.59
C ILE A 85 2.56 9.54 -6.92
N LEU A 86 2.24 8.26 -6.73
CA LEU A 86 3.13 7.30 -6.08
C LEU A 86 4.39 7.04 -6.90
N LYS A 87 4.25 6.88 -8.23
CA LYS A 87 5.39 6.77 -9.14
C LYS A 87 6.31 8.00 -9.01
N THR A 88 5.73 9.20 -9.08
CA THR A 88 6.48 10.46 -8.94
C THR A 88 7.19 10.54 -7.59
N PHE A 89 6.52 10.12 -6.52
CA PHE A 89 7.10 10.08 -5.17
C PHE A 89 8.33 9.15 -5.11
N ILE A 90 8.23 7.92 -5.62
CA ILE A 90 9.34 6.97 -5.62
C ILE A 90 10.53 7.52 -6.42
N GLU A 91 10.28 8.01 -7.64
CA GLU A 91 11.31 8.57 -8.52
C GLU A 91 12.00 9.80 -7.91
N THR A 92 11.25 10.67 -7.23
CA THR A 92 11.76 11.90 -6.65
C THR A 92 12.51 11.66 -5.35
N THR A 93 11.95 10.84 -4.47
CA THR A 93 12.50 10.62 -3.12
C THR A 93 13.68 9.67 -3.13
N LYS A 94 13.73 8.74 -4.09
CA LYS A 94 14.74 7.68 -4.18
C LYS A 94 14.87 6.89 -2.87
N ALA A 95 13.80 6.82 -2.08
CA ALA A 95 13.78 6.09 -0.82
C ALA A 95 14.00 4.59 -1.05
N ILE A 96 13.52 4.08 -2.19
CA ILE A 96 13.81 2.76 -2.73
C ILE A 96 14.00 2.85 -4.26
N PRO A 97 14.69 1.89 -4.89
CA PRO A 97 14.66 1.72 -6.34
C PRO A 97 13.23 1.40 -6.84
N TYR A 98 12.85 1.94 -8.00
CA TYR A 98 11.52 1.70 -8.57
C TYR A 98 11.29 0.22 -8.91
N GLU A 99 12.34 -0.49 -9.27
CA GLU A 99 12.32 -1.93 -9.56
C GLU A 99 11.91 -2.75 -8.32
N GLN A 100 12.27 -2.30 -7.11
CA GLN A 100 11.84 -2.99 -5.88
C GLN A 100 10.33 -2.83 -5.65
N TRP A 101 9.80 -1.63 -5.92
CA TRP A 101 8.37 -1.38 -5.87
C TRP A 101 7.59 -2.26 -6.86
N GLU A 102 8.07 -2.33 -8.11
CA GLU A 102 7.46 -3.17 -9.15
C GLU A 102 7.51 -4.66 -8.77
N SER A 103 8.63 -5.15 -8.21
CA SER A 103 8.75 -6.52 -7.71
C SER A 103 7.74 -6.83 -6.60
N VAL A 104 7.54 -5.92 -5.64
CA VAL A 104 6.53 -6.10 -4.57
C VAL A 104 5.12 -6.15 -5.16
N LEU A 105 4.79 -5.28 -6.11
CA LEU A 105 3.49 -5.32 -6.78
C LEU A 105 3.26 -6.65 -7.50
N ASN A 106 4.28 -7.21 -8.14
CA ASN A 106 4.19 -8.50 -8.83
C ASN A 106 4.04 -9.65 -7.83
N TYR A 107 4.81 -9.64 -6.74
CA TYR A 107 4.66 -10.61 -5.65
C TYR A 107 3.24 -10.62 -5.07
N ILE A 108 2.67 -9.45 -4.79
CA ILE A 108 1.28 -9.32 -4.30
C ILE A 108 0.28 -9.90 -5.32
N LYS A 109 0.51 -9.69 -6.62
CA LYS A 109 -0.39 -10.21 -7.66
C LYS A 109 -0.40 -11.73 -7.71
N GLU A 110 0.74 -12.37 -7.48
CA GLU A 110 0.96 -13.81 -7.65
C GLU A 110 0.66 -14.60 -6.37
N ASN A 111 1.09 -14.08 -5.21
CA ASN A 111 1.12 -14.84 -3.96
C ASN A 111 0.03 -14.43 -2.97
N VAL A 112 -0.40 -13.16 -3.00
CA VAL A 112 -1.26 -12.60 -1.95
C VAL A 112 -2.73 -12.58 -2.40
N ASN A 113 -3.31 -13.79 -2.55
CA ASN A 113 -4.66 -13.95 -3.10
C ASN A 113 -5.79 -13.43 -2.19
N TRP A 114 -5.54 -13.32 -0.88
CA TRP A 114 -6.52 -12.79 0.07
C TRP A 114 -6.88 -11.33 -0.22
N VAL A 115 -6.01 -10.56 -0.88
CA VAL A 115 -6.29 -9.17 -1.29
C VAL A 115 -7.57 -9.07 -2.13
N LYS A 116 -7.95 -10.10 -2.87
CA LYS A 116 -9.21 -10.12 -3.66
C LYS A 116 -10.47 -10.15 -2.79
N ARG A 117 -10.34 -10.56 -1.52
CA ARG A 117 -11.43 -10.70 -0.54
C ARG A 117 -11.33 -9.67 0.59
N HIS A 118 -10.25 -8.89 0.63
CA HIS A 118 -10.04 -7.87 1.64
C HIS A 118 -11.09 -6.74 1.51
N PRO A 119 -11.52 -6.11 2.60
CA PRO A 119 -12.51 -5.02 2.53
C PRO A 119 -12.16 -3.89 1.54
N CYS A 120 -10.88 -3.54 1.39
CA CYS A 120 -10.44 -2.52 0.42
C CYS A 120 -10.67 -2.91 -1.06
N SER A 121 -10.83 -4.20 -1.37
CA SER A 121 -11.00 -4.72 -2.73
C SER A 121 -12.44 -4.94 -3.15
N ARG A 122 -13.41 -4.69 -2.24
CA ARG A 122 -14.83 -4.82 -2.55
C ARG A 122 -15.13 -4.03 -3.83
N LEU A 123 -16.03 -4.53 -4.66
CA LEU A 123 -16.64 -3.77 -5.74
C LEU A 123 -17.97 -3.26 -5.20
N ASN A 124 -18.24 -1.96 -5.34
CA ASN A 124 -19.58 -1.43 -5.14
C ASN A 124 -20.52 -1.91 -6.24
#